data_AF-C1GWW6-F1
#
_entry.id   AF-C1GWW6-F1
#
_cell.length_a   1.000
_cell.length_b   1.000
_cell.length_c   1.000
_cell.angle_alpha   90.00
_cell.angle_beta   90.00
_cell.angle_gamma   90.00
#
_symmetry.space_group_name_H-M   'P 1'
#
loop_
_entity.id
_entity.type
_entity.pdbx_description
1 polymer ?
#
loop_
_entity_poly.entity_id
_entity_poly.type
_entity_poly.pdbx_seq_one_letter_code
_entity_poly.pdbx_strand_id
1 'polypeptide(L)'
;MDIQEAPVPLPSAPPKQLGPNITLQPPLSRRGHGPGLLLVLPDGIVVDNTKQTLDPPPLQKWAEEGYAVVEVRAPATVSEHGSGSGSGYSVLSAVREGLEALRGSDECDVKDKFGLILYDASTLSEEAVASFSTLAEIVAIVSYGGTNNGNVNANINIARLLHLPGKNTPTPPLGGNLVAHKYPDAKSANFVIPQHADFDPSAAAVAHTRTLSFLKTKIGGPFFDLEAIWDEHTYFEFGDRSVAKTMGTMVQEPYVNHVPTMTGGIGRARLSNFYHHHFIFNNPDDTHIELISRTVGIDRIIDEFIFSFTHDKVIDWLIPTIPATNQRVRLPMVSIVNVRGDRLYHEHIWWDQGGLLRQLGLLPEYLPFPYSVADGDGGSIREPAEGKRFEYKVPVMGIEAAEKLVDEGSVESNGMIGGLGVREVTEDDSRLRHPLTSSREDEDRMSRQDPPVLLGGYVCGSHPAERQGLYHGAAGNGLLEGTCAIGNHWNRQVNGADAVRAPYLTQAVATLNSEQRTSNATLEQSMLPSHWLYSLQDSARNKLFRLDVFPTRDPVLADEWLNQRKEEEKEKMGESSKGIQSDLNVGGKDKA
;
A
#
# COMPACT_ATOMS: atom_id res chain seq x y z
N MET A 1 -16.50 22.42 -17.26
CA MET A 1 -15.80 23.15 -18.34
C MET A 1 -15.00 22.11 -19.09
N ASP A 2 -15.14 22.01 -20.41
CA ASP A 2 -14.40 21.04 -21.22
C ASP A 2 -12.99 21.60 -21.46
N ILE A 3 -12.13 21.51 -20.44
CA ILE A 3 -10.75 22.01 -20.53
C ILE A 3 -9.96 20.94 -21.28
N GLN A 4 -9.77 21.14 -22.59
CA GLN A 4 -8.86 20.30 -23.35
C GLN A 4 -7.41 20.64 -22.97
N GLU A 5 -6.87 19.84 -22.06
CA GLU A 5 -5.46 19.89 -21.67
C GLU A 5 -4.61 19.06 -22.63
N ALA A 6 -3.42 19.55 -22.97
CA ALA A 6 -2.45 18.76 -23.71
C ALA A 6 -1.99 17.57 -22.83
N PRO A 7 -2.05 16.32 -23.33
CA PRO A 7 -1.63 15.16 -22.54
C PRO A 7 -0.16 15.25 -22.15
N VAL A 8 0.17 14.95 -20.88
CA VAL A 8 1.55 14.84 -20.43
C VAL A 8 2.15 13.53 -20.97
N PRO A 9 3.19 13.57 -21.80
CA PRO A 9 3.78 12.38 -22.39
C PRO A 9 4.51 11.54 -21.33
N LEU A 10 4.52 10.23 -21.53
CA LEU A 10 5.34 9.31 -20.75
C LEU A 10 6.78 9.28 -21.30
N PRO A 11 7.79 8.94 -20.47
CA PRO A 11 9.14 8.70 -20.94
C PRO A 11 9.14 7.67 -22.08
N SER A 12 9.81 8.01 -23.18
CA SER A 12 9.96 7.12 -24.32
C SER A 12 11.39 6.61 -24.36
N ALA A 13 11.57 5.35 -24.01
CA ALA A 13 12.84 4.64 -24.09
C ALA A 13 12.63 3.30 -24.82
N PRO A 14 12.84 3.24 -26.15
CA PRO A 14 12.64 2.00 -26.89
C PRO A 14 13.69 0.94 -26.50
N PRO A 15 13.31 -0.35 -26.41
CA PRO A 15 14.26 -1.43 -26.18
C PRO A 15 15.29 -1.54 -27.32
N LYS A 16 16.54 -1.82 -26.97
CA LYS A 16 17.68 -2.05 -27.87
C LYS A 16 17.96 -3.55 -27.93
N GLN A 17 17.89 -4.15 -29.12
CA GLN A 17 18.26 -5.56 -29.30
C GLN A 17 19.78 -5.70 -29.40
N LEU A 18 20.38 -6.47 -28.48
CA LEU A 18 21.82 -6.75 -28.45
C LEU A 18 22.17 -8.03 -29.21
N GLY A 19 21.28 -9.02 -29.13
CA GLY A 19 21.37 -10.29 -29.85
C GLY A 19 20.00 -10.97 -29.96
N PRO A 20 19.92 -12.18 -30.55
CA PRO A 20 18.65 -12.88 -30.75
C PRO A 20 17.83 -13.07 -29.47
N ASN A 21 18.51 -13.24 -28.34
CA ASN A 21 17.92 -13.56 -27.04
C ASN A 21 18.31 -12.57 -25.94
N ILE A 22 18.82 -11.38 -26.31
CA ILE A 22 19.33 -10.40 -25.36
C ILE A 22 18.78 -9.02 -25.73
N THR A 23 17.98 -8.45 -24.84
CA THR A 23 17.36 -7.13 -25.02
C THR A 23 17.75 -6.21 -23.88
N LEU A 24 18.22 -5.00 -24.19
CA LEU A 24 18.47 -3.92 -23.23
C LEU A 24 17.29 -2.94 -23.26
N GLN A 25 16.68 -2.69 -22.12
CA GLN A 25 15.62 -1.70 -21.92
C GLN A 25 16.14 -0.61 -20.97
N PRO A 26 16.31 0.63 -21.44
CA PRO A 26 16.60 1.75 -20.54
C PRO A 26 15.43 2.01 -19.58
N PRO A 27 15.68 2.72 -18.44
CA PRO A 27 14.63 3.04 -17.47
C PRO A 27 13.43 3.76 -18.10
N LEU A 28 12.23 3.40 -17.65
CA LEU A 28 10.96 4.05 -18.04
C LEU A 28 10.47 5.07 -16.99
N SER A 29 11.26 5.32 -15.95
CA SER A 29 11.06 6.43 -15.00
C SER A 29 11.35 7.79 -15.67
N ARG A 30 10.73 8.87 -15.19
CA ARG A 30 11.03 10.26 -15.60
C ARG A 30 12.51 10.62 -15.39
N ARG A 31 13.15 10.06 -14.36
CA ARG A 31 14.59 10.24 -14.10
C ARG A 31 15.47 9.82 -15.30
N GLY A 32 15.02 8.88 -16.14
CA GLY A 32 15.72 8.46 -17.36
C GLY A 32 17.01 7.66 -17.17
N HIS A 33 17.54 7.57 -15.94
CA HIS A 33 18.69 6.75 -15.58
C HIS A 33 18.44 5.95 -14.29
N GLY A 34 19.25 4.93 -14.02
CA GLY A 34 19.20 4.17 -12.78
C GLY A 34 20.15 2.96 -12.78
N PRO A 35 20.17 2.14 -11.72
CA PRO A 35 21.10 1.03 -11.64
C PRO A 35 20.74 -0.08 -12.62
N GLY A 36 21.72 -0.91 -12.95
CA GLY A 36 21.52 -2.03 -13.86
C GLY A 36 20.91 -3.28 -13.19
N LEU A 37 20.03 -3.96 -13.91
CA LEU A 37 19.40 -5.20 -13.50
C LEU A 37 19.42 -6.21 -14.66
N LEU A 38 19.79 -7.46 -14.38
CA LEU A 38 19.71 -8.54 -15.36
C LEU A 38 18.56 -9.49 -15.02
N LEU A 39 17.83 -9.90 -16.05
CA LEU A 39 16.76 -10.89 -15.97
C LEU A 39 17.14 -12.08 -16.84
N VAL A 40 16.97 -13.29 -16.31
CA VAL A 40 17.04 -14.53 -17.09
C VAL A 40 15.67 -15.18 -17.06
N LEU A 41 15.07 -15.36 -18.23
CA LEU A 41 13.76 -15.99 -18.40
C LEU A 41 13.87 -17.14 -19.40
N PRO A 42 13.07 -18.20 -19.26
CA PRO A 42 12.91 -19.18 -20.32
C PRO A 42 12.39 -18.52 -21.60
N ASP A 43 12.92 -18.95 -22.74
CA ASP A 43 12.49 -18.47 -24.07
C ASP A 43 11.07 -18.98 -24.43
N GLY A 44 10.71 -20.17 -23.96
CA GLY A 44 9.44 -20.85 -24.27
C GLY A 44 8.27 -20.57 -23.32
N ILE A 45 8.24 -19.43 -22.61
CA ILE A 45 7.11 -19.09 -21.72
C ILE A 45 5.84 -18.95 -22.56
N VAL A 46 4.82 -19.77 -22.27
CA VAL A 46 3.51 -19.69 -22.91
C VAL A 46 2.61 -18.73 -22.13
N VAL A 47 2.26 -17.61 -22.76
CA VAL A 47 1.31 -16.63 -22.22
C VAL A 47 0.02 -16.61 -23.04
N ASP A 48 -1.11 -16.41 -22.35
CA ASP A 48 -2.41 -16.20 -22.99
C ASP A 48 -2.68 -14.70 -23.12
N ASN A 49 -2.35 -14.14 -24.28
CA ASN A 49 -2.55 -12.72 -24.59
C ASN A 49 -4.02 -12.27 -24.55
N THR A 50 -4.99 -13.19 -24.50
CA THR A 50 -6.40 -12.84 -24.33
C THR A 50 -6.75 -12.49 -22.88
N LYS A 51 -5.92 -12.90 -21.91
CA LYS A 51 -6.08 -12.53 -20.50
C LYS A 51 -5.61 -11.11 -20.30
N GLN A 52 -6.49 -10.26 -19.79
CA GLN A 52 -6.12 -8.92 -19.34
C GLN A 52 -5.42 -9.00 -17.98
N THR A 53 -4.33 -8.26 -17.85
CA THR A 53 -3.57 -8.10 -16.60
C THR A 53 -3.02 -6.68 -16.55
N LEU A 54 -2.94 -6.13 -15.33
CA LEU A 54 -2.31 -4.82 -15.06
C LEU A 54 -0.83 -4.95 -14.70
N ASP A 55 -0.37 -6.17 -14.46
CA ASP A 55 1.03 -6.44 -14.22
C ASP A 55 1.75 -6.59 -15.58
N PRO A 56 2.70 -5.71 -15.94
CA PRO A 56 3.38 -5.77 -17.21
C PRO A 56 4.44 -6.88 -17.24
N PRO A 57 4.90 -7.30 -18.44
CA PRO A 57 5.99 -8.27 -18.56
C PRO A 57 7.24 -7.83 -17.79
N PRO A 58 8.07 -8.76 -17.28
CA PRO A 58 9.22 -8.45 -16.44
C PRO A 58 10.15 -7.35 -16.96
N LEU A 59 10.48 -7.35 -18.25
CA LEU A 59 11.32 -6.30 -18.87
C LEU A 59 10.75 -4.90 -18.66
N GLN A 60 9.47 -4.70 -18.96
CA GLN A 60 8.79 -3.41 -18.76
C GLN A 60 8.62 -3.11 -17.26
N LYS A 61 8.22 -4.10 -16.46
CA LYS A 61 7.97 -3.92 -15.02
C LYS A 61 9.19 -3.35 -14.30
N TRP A 62 10.37 -3.94 -14.51
CA TRP A 62 11.58 -3.48 -13.85
C TRP A 62 12.12 -2.17 -14.43
N ALA A 63 11.86 -1.88 -15.70
CA ALA A 63 12.19 -0.59 -16.28
C ALA A 63 11.29 0.54 -15.72
N GLU A 64 10.00 0.27 -15.48
CA GLU A 64 9.09 1.18 -14.77
C GLU A 64 9.55 1.44 -13.33
N GLU A 65 10.19 0.47 -12.67
CA GLU A 65 10.83 0.66 -11.36
C GLU A 65 12.09 1.55 -11.39
N GLY A 66 12.52 1.99 -12.57
CA GLY A 66 13.66 2.88 -12.76
C GLY A 66 15.01 2.16 -12.90
N TYR A 67 15.03 0.87 -13.22
CA TYR A 67 16.26 0.13 -13.56
C TYR A 67 16.57 0.21 -15.06
N ALA A 68 17.85 0.19 -15.41
CA ALA A 68 18.29 -0.19 -16.75
C ALA A 68 18.33 -1.73 -16.81
N VAL A 69 17.53 -2.35 -17.67
CA VAL A 69 17.27 -3.79 -17.61
C VAL A 69 17.85 -4.50 -18.81
N VAL A 70 18.62 -5.58 -18.60
CA VAL A 70 18.93 -6.55 -19.66
C VAL A 70 18.12 -7.82 -19.43
N GLU A 71 17.31 -8.20 -20.42
CA GLU A 71 16.61 -9.47 -20.46
C GLU A 71 17.37 -10.48 -21.32
N VAL A 72 17.64 -11.65 -20.75
CA VAL A 72 18.22 -12.82 -21.42
C VAL A 72 17.17 -13.92 -21.51
N ARG A 73 16.81 -14.32 -22.74
CA ARG A 73 15.90 -15.45 -23.01
C ARG A 73 16.68 -16.75 -23.19
N ALA A 74 16.67 -17.60 -22.17
CA ALA A 74 17.37 -18.86 -22.17
C ALA A 74 16.55 -19.95 -22.90
N PRO A 75 17.08 -20.56 -23.99
CA PRO A 75 16.47 -21.73 -24.60
C PRO A 75 16.37 -22.88 -23.60
N ALA A 76 15.34 -23.71 -23.72
CA ALA A 76 15.19 -24.89 -22.86
C ALA A 76 16.41 -25.81 -22.97
N THR A 77 16.91 -26.30 -21.84
CA THR A 77 17.93 -27.37 -21.81
C THR A 77 17.30 -28.62 -22.41
N VAL A 78 17.62 -28.94 -23.67
CA VAL A 78 17.20 -30.21 -24.27
C VAL A 78 17.87 -31.33 -23.48
N SER A 79 17.06 -32.07 -22.73
CA SER A 79 17.46 -33.23 -21.94
C SER A 79 18.11 -34.30 -22.82
N GLU A 80 18.98 -35.10 -22.20
CA GLU A 80 20.09 -35.90 -22.76
C GLU A 80 19.81 -36.91 -23.90
N HIS A 81 18.64 -36.95 -24.53
CA HIS A 81 18.30 -38.02 -25.50
C HIS A 81 17.87 -37.51 -26.89
N GLY A 82 18.35 -36.34 -27.29
CA GLY A 82 18.14 -35.80 -28.64
C GLY A 82 19.44 -35.23 -29.20
N SER A 83 20.04 -35.94 -30.15
CA SER A 83 21.21 -35.57 -30.93
C SER A 83 20.97 -34.34 -31.83
N GLY A 84 20.75 -33.17 -31.23
CA GLY A 84 20.77 -31.87 -31.88
C GLY A 84 21.95 -31.09 -31.33
N SER A 85 22.78 -30.53 -32.21
CA SER A 85 23.92 -29.69 -31.85
C SER A 85 23.51 -28.69 -30.76
N GLY A 86 23.99 -28.90 -29.54
CA GLY A 86 23.82 -27.93 -28.45
C GLY A 86 24.23 -26.58 -29.02
N SER A 87 23.34 -25.59 -28.94
CA SER A 87 23.40 -24.33 -29.70
C SER A 87 24.63 -23.47 -29.40
N GLY A 88 25.65 -23.99 -28.70
CA GLY A 88 26.76 -23.24 -28.12
C GLY A 88 26.28 -22.18 -27.12
N TYR A 89 24.98 -22.12 -26.86
CA TYR A 89 24.36 -21.04 -26.12
C TYR A 89 24.70 -21.18 -24.65
N SER A 90 25.47 -20.23 -24.14
CA SER A 90 25.82 -20.13 -22.74
C SER A 90 25.06 -18.96 -22.14
N VAL A 91 24.14 -19.27 -21.21
CA VAL A 91 23.42 -18.25 -20.43
C VAL A 91 24.41 -17.34 -19.69
N LEU A 92 25.52 -17.88 -19.19
CA LEU A 92 26.59 -17.11 -18.56
C LEU A 92 27.25 -16.12 -19.54
N SER A 93 27.47 -16.53 -20.80
CA SER A 93 28.00 -15.63 -21.83
C SER A 93 27.02 -14.51 -22.14
N ALA A 94 25.73 -14.81 -22.25
CA ALA A 94 24.69 -13.81 -22.48
C ALA A 94 24.56 -12.82 -21.31
N VAL A 95 24.68 -13.31 -20.06
CA VAL A 95 24.71 -12.45 -18.86
C VAL A 95 25.94 -11.55 -18.85
N ARG A 96 27.12 -12.04 -19.26
CA ARG A 96 28.33 -11.20 -19.40
C ARG A 96 28.18 -10.13 -20.47
N GLU A 97 27.60 -10.47 -21.61
CA GLU A 97 27.30 -9.52 -22.67
C GLU A 97 26.32 -8.44 -22.17
N GLY A 98 25.30 -8.83 -21.41
CA GLY A 98 24.37 -7.92 -20.75
C GLY A 98 25.05 -6.98 -19.75
N LEU A 99 25.96 -7.49 -18.92
CA LEU A 99 26.74 -6.67 -17.98
C LEU A 99 27.57 -5.61 -18.70
N GLU A 100 28.25 -5.99 -19.78
CA GLU A 100 29.04 -5.03 -20.57
C GLU A 100 28.15 -3.99 -21.27
N ALA A 101 26.97 -4.38 -21.75
CA ALA A 101 26.00 -3.45 -22.32
C ALA A 101 25.45 -2.46 -21.29
N LEU A 102 25.13 -2.91 -20.08
CA LEU A 102 24.74 -2.03 -18.98
C LEU A 102 25.88 -1.09 -18.59
N ARG A 103 27.12 -1.60 -18.54
CA ARG A 103 28.30 -0.78 -18.24
C ARG A 103 28.52 0.32 -19.27
N GLY A 104 28.28 0.02 -20.55
CA GLY A 104 28.42 0.97 -21.65
C GLY A 104 27.24 1.93 -21.88
N SER A 105 26.09 1.73 -21.23
CA SER A 105 24.87 2.53 -21.44
C SER A 105 24.84 3.78 -20.55
N ASP A 106 24.71 4.98 -21.11
CA ASP A 106 24.63 6.23 -20.31
C ASP A 106 23.44 6.26 -19.34
N GLU A 107 22.38 5.50 -19.66
CA GLU A 107 21.17 5.38 -18.85
C GLU A 107 21.34 4.48 -17.60
N CYS A 108 22.47 3.77 -17.48
CA CYS A 108 22.81 2.99 -16.29
C CYS A 108 23.81 3.78 -15.42
N ASP A 109 23.44 4.27 -14.25
CA ASP A 109 24.30 5.16 -13.44
C ASP A 109 25.21 4.40 -12.45
N VAL A 110 24.73 3.29 -11.89
CA VAL A 110 25.54 2.36 -11.09
C VAL A 110 26.16 1.31 -12.00
N LYS A 111 27.50 1.28 -12.06
CA LYS A 111 28.28 0.49 -13.04
C LYS A 111 29.05 -0.70 -12.45
N ASP A 112 29.06 -0.82 -11.14
CA ASP A 112 29.87 -1.76 -10.37
C ASP A 112 29.03 -2.75 -9.54
N LYS A 113 27.73 -2.50 -9.39
CA LYS A 113 26.78 -3.34 -8.63
C LYS A 113 25.52 -3.59 -9.43
N PHE A 114 25.20 -4.85 -9.66
CA PHE A 114 24.04 -5.29 -10.42
C PHE A 114 23.24 -6.34 -9.65
N GLY A 115 21.93 -6.39 -9.90
CA GLY A 115 21.08 -7.51 -9.50
C GLY A 115 20.89 -8.49 -10.65
N LEU A 116 20.62 -9.75 -10.31
CA LEU A 116 20.21 -10.79 -11.25
C LEU A 116 18.92 -11.46 -10.78
N ILE A 117 17.91 -11.56 -11.64
CA ILE A 117 16.65 -12.26 -11.36
C ILE A 117 16.51 -13.45 -12.30
N LEU A 118 16.36 -14.63 -11.72
CA LEU A 118 16.12 -15.89 -12.43
C LEU A 118 14.64 -16.24 -12.34
N TYR A 119 13.90 -16.05 -13.43
CA TYR A 119 12.54 -16.54 -13.54
C TYR A 119 12.58 -18.02 -13.93
N ASP A 120 11.80 -18.84 -13.22
CA ASP A 120 11.82 -20.29 -13.36
C ASP A 120 13.24 -20.88 -13.36
N ALA A 121 13.92 -20.74 -12.21
CA ALA A 121 15.30 -21.18 -12.03
C ALA A 121 15.49 -22.69 -12.24
N SER A 122 14.40 -23.48 -12.27
CA SER A 122 14.43 -24.91 -12.54
C SER A 122 14.82 -25.26 -13.99
N THR A 123 14.71 -24.28 -14.90
CA THR A 123 15.08 -24.44 -16.31
C THR A 123 16.60 -24.36 -16.56
N LEU A 124 17.35 -23.86 -15.57
CA LEU A 124 18.81 -23.73 -15.61
C LEU A 124 19.48 -24.90 -14.89
N SER A 125 20.66 -25.31 -15.39
CA SER A 125 21.47 -26.30 -14.68
C SER A 125 22.03 -25.71 -13.38
N GLU A 126 22.29 -26.58 -12.40
CA GLU A 126 22.92 -26.20 -11.14
C GLU A 126 24.28 -25.50 -11.35
N GLU A 127 25.05 -25.97 -12.34
CA GLU A 127 26.32 -25.38 -12.74
C GLU A 127 26.14 -23.95 -13.30
N ALA A 128 25.11 -23.72 -14.13
CA ALA A 128 24.82 -22.41 -14.67
C ALA A 128 24.47 -21.42 -13.54
N VAL A 129 23.61 -21.82 -12.60
CA VAL A 129 23.24 -20.98 -11.44
C VAL A 129 24.46 -20.67 -10.57
N ALA A 130 25.29 -21.68 -10.29
CA ALA A 130 26.52 -21.49 -9.52
C ALA A 130 27.51 -20.55 -10.24
N SER A 131 27.62 -20.64 -11.57
CA SER A 131 28.56 -19.84 -12.35
C SER A 131 28.30 -18.34 -12.29
N PHE A 132 27.06 -17.88 -12.04
CA PHE A 132 26.76 -16.46 -11.88
C PHE A 132 27.47 -15.84 -10.67
N SER A 133 27.78 -16.65 -9.64
CA SER A 133 28.53 -16.19 -8.47
C SER A 133 29.99 -15.85 -8.76
N THR A 134 30.51 -16.23 -9.94
CA THR A 134 31.85 -15.83 -10.40
C THR A 134 31.91 -14.40 -10.95
N LEU A 135 30.75 -13.77 -11.16
CA LEU A 135 30.62 -12.39 -11.63
C LEU A 135 30.56 -11.46 -10.42
N ALA A 136 31.69 -10.83 -10.08
CA ALA A 136 31.86 -10.07 -8.84
C ALA A 136 30.93 -8.84 -8.74
N GLU A 137 30.49 -8.30 -9.88
CA GLU A 137 29.60 -7.15 -9.97
C GLU A 137 28.14 -7.51 -9.70
N ILE A 138 27.77 -8.79 -9.79
CA ILE A 138 26.45 -9.24 -9.34
C ILE A 138 26.51 -9.33 -7.81
N VAL A 139 25.79 -8.44 -7.13
CA VAL A 139 25.79 -8.37 -5.66
C VAL A 139 24.61 -9.12 -5.03
N ALA A 140 23.59 -9.41 -5.84
CA ALA A 140 22.37 -10.06 -5.40
C ALA A 140 21.74 -10.93 -6.50
N ILE A 141 21.30 -12.14 -6.14
CA ILE A 141 20.57 -13.06 -7.03
C ILE A 141 19.20 -13.36 -6.44
N VAL A 142 18.15 -13.16 -7.23
CA VAL A 142 16.76 -13.52 -6.90
C VAL A 142 16.37 -14.70 -7.76
N SER A 143 15.64 -15.68 -7.22
CA SER A 143 15.16 -16.82 -7.99
C SER A 143 13.71 -17.15 -7.66
N TYR A 144 12.92 -17.35 -8.71
CA TYR A 144 11.58 -17.92 -8.63
C TYR A 144 11.67 -19.43 -8.90
N GLY A 145 11.21 -20.24 -7.95
CA GLY A 145 11.48 -21.67 -7.92
C GLY A 145 12.84 -22.01 -7.30
N GLY A 146 13.24 -23.28 -7.39
CA GLY A 146 14.52 -23.78 -6.89
C GLY A 146 15.11 -24.85 -7.79
N THR A 147 16.43 -25.03 -7.73
CA THR A 147 17.11 -26.17 -8.34
C THR A 147 16.85 -27.42 -7.52
N ASN A 148 16.67 -28.57 -8.16
CA ASN A 148 16.20 -29.83 -7.53
C ASN A 148 17.00 -30.27 -6.30
N ASN A 149 18.27 -29.85 -6.15
CA ASN A 149 19.00 -30.00 -4.90
C ASN A 149 19.25 -28.64 -4.24
N GLY A 150 18.68 -28.41 -3.07
CA GLY A 150 18.95 -27.23 -2.23
C GLY A 150 20.43 -27.05 -1.81
N ASN A 151 21.35 -27.91 -2.30
CA ASN A 151 22.78 -27.95 -1.97
C ASN A 151 23.64 -26.95 -2.76
N VAL A 152 23.27 -26.56 -3.98
CA VAL A 152 24.04 -25.55 -4.74
C VAL A 152 24.12 -24.24 -3.95
N ASN A 153 23.12 -24.02 -3.11
CA ASN A 153 22.99 -22.81 -2.34
C ASN A 153 23.91 -22.72 -1.10
N ALA A 154 24.60 -23.77 -0.67
CA ALA A 154 25.38 -23.69 0.57
C ALA A 154 26.67 -22.87 0.42
N ASN A 155 27.31 -22.88 -0.76
CA ASN A 155 28.66 -22.35 -0.96
C ASN A 155 28.73 -20.99 -1.68
N ILE A 156 27.61 -20.28 -1.80
CA ILE A 156 27.56 -19.00 -2.50
C ILE A 156 27.48 -17.85 -1.49
N ASN A 157 28.55 -17.06 -1.39
CA ASN A 157 28.66 -15.89 -0.50
C ASN A 157 27.84 -14.68 -0.97
N ILE A 158 27.23 -14.73 -2.16
CA ILE A 158 26.37 -13.66 -2.68
C ILE A 158 25.04 -13.59 -1.93
N ALA A 159 24.47 -12.40 -1.83
CA ALA A 159 23.12 -12.22 -1.29
C ALA A 159 22.09 -12.90 -2.19
N ARG A 160 21.20 -13.71 -1.61
CA ARG A 160 20.20 -14.46 -2.36
C ARG A 160 18.80 -14.36 -1.77
N LEU A 161 17.81 -14.28 -2.66
CA LEU A 161 16.39 -14.32 -2.34
C LEU A 161 15.69 -15.42 -3.16
N LEU A 162 15.04 -16.37 -2.47
CA LEU A 162 14.27 -17.43 -3.10
C LEU A 162 12.77 -17.24 -2.89
N HIS A 163 12.00 -17.32 -3.98
CA HIS A 163 10.54 -17.38 -3.96
C HIS A 163 10.08 -18.78 -4.35
N LEU A 164 9.63 -19.55 -3.36
CA LEU A 164 9.30 -20.96 -3.50
C LEU A 164 7.78 -21.16 -3.66
N PRO A 165 7.29 -21.56 -4.84
CA PRO A 165 5.87 -21.87 -5.05
C PRO A 165 5.51 -23.20 -4.37
N GLY A 166 4.28 -23.31 -3.89
CA GLY A 166 3.74 -24.53 -3.31
C GLY A 166 4.07 -24.75 -1.84
N LYS A 167 3.14 -25.41 -1.14
CA LYS A 167 3.22 -25.66 0.31
C LYS A 167 4.36 -26.60 0.72
N ASN A 168 4.62 -27.63 -0.10
CA ASN A 168 5.53 -28.74 0.23
C ASN A 168 6.94 -28.57 -0.34
N THR A 169 7.24 -27.43 -0.96
CA THR A 169 8.56 -27.19 -1.55
C THR A 169 9.61 -27.15 -0.45
N PRO A 170 10.67 -27.97 -0.51
CA PRO A 170 11.72 -27.98 0.50
C PRO A 170 12.35 -26.59 0.63
N THR A 171 12.45 -26.07 1.85
CA THR A 171 13.27 -24.88 2.09
C THR A 171 14.71 -25.34 2.26
N PRO A 172 15.69 -24.80 1.51
CA PRO A 172 17.09 -25.05 1.81
C PRO A 172 17.43 -24.56 3.23
N PRO A 173 18.49 -25.08 3.88
CA PRO A 173 18.93 -24.61 5.18
C PRO A 173 19.11 -23.09 5.16
N LEU A 174 18.34 -22.39 5.99
CA LEU A 174 18.44 -20.94 6.12
C LEU A 174 19.72 -20.62 6.90
N GLY A 175 20.67 -19.96 6.24
CA GLY A 175 21.96 -19.58 6.81
C GLY A 175 22.76 -18.73 5.82
N GLY A 176 23.60 -17.83 6.34
CA GLY A 176 24.39 -16.90 5.53
C GLY A 176 23.52 -15.81 4.87
N ASN A 177 23.86 -15.44 3.63
CA ASN A 177 23.20 -14.36 2.90
C ASN A 177 21.93 -14.79 2.14
N LEU A 178 21.26 -15.86 2.59
CA LEU A 178 20.09 -16.46 1.93
C LEU A 178 18.79 -16.10 2.67
N VAL A 179 17.84 -15.53 1.94
CA VAL A 179 16.46 -15.31 2.38
C VAL A 179 15.52 -16.15 1.50
N ALA A 180 14.52 -16.80 2.09
CA ALA A 180 13.53 -17.57 1.32
C ALA A 180 12.10 -17.29 1.81
N HIS A 181 11.18 -17.18 0.85
CA HIS A 181 9.75 -17.06 1.09
C HIS A 181 8.98 -18.16 0.38
N LYS A 182 7.90 -18.62 1.00
CA LYS A 182 6.99 -19.63 0.44
C LYS A 182 5.67 -19.00 0.03
N TYR A 183 5.11 -19.49 -1.07
CA TYR A 183 3.81 -19.09 -1.61
C TYR A 183 2.95 -20.35 -1.75
N PRO A 184 2.21 -20.74 -0.68
CA PRO A 184 1.56 -22.05 -0.60
C PRO A 184 0.60 -22.36 -1.74
N ASP A 185 -0.10 -21.34 -2.24
CA ASP A 185 -1.14 -21.44 -3.27
C ASP A 185 -0.60 -21.22 -4.69
N ALA A 186 0.66 -20.77 -4.83
CA ALA A 186 1.33 -20.63 -6.12
C ALA A 186 1.65 -22.01 -6.70
N LYS A 187 1.21 -22.25 -7.94
CA LYS A 187 1.25 -23.58 -8.58
C LYS A 187 2.60 -23.96 -9.18
N SER A 188 3.36 -22.97 -9.63
CA SER A 188 4.67 -23.15 -10.29
C SER A 188 5.54 -21.91 -10.10
N ALA A 189 6.80 -21.96 -10.54
CA ALA A 189 7.72 -20.82 -10.47
C ALA A 189 7.27 -19.63 -11.34
N ASN A 190 6.35 -19.87 -12.29
CA ASN A 190 5.81 -18.88 -13.20
C ASN A 190 4.61 -18.10 -12.62
N PHE A 191 4.34 -18.22 -11.31
CA PHE A 191 3.25 -17.48 -10.65
C PHE A 191 3.40 -15.95 -10.70
N VAL A 192 4.60 -15.47 -11.03
CA VAL A 192 4.94 -14.05 -11.19
C VAL A 192 4.97 -13.58 -12.66
N ILE A 193 4.70 -14.48 -13.61
CA ILE A 193 4.69 -14.13 -15.04
C ILE A 193 3.25 -13.78 -15.44
N PRO A 194 2.95 -12.52 -15.78
CA PRO A 194 1.61 -12.13 -16.17
C PRO A 194 1.13 -12.91 -17.40
N GLN A 195 -0.17 -13.18 -17.49
CA GLN A 195 -0.81 -13.96 -18.56
C GLN A 195 -0.40 -15.45 -18.64
N HIS A 196 0.56 -15.91 -17.83
CA HIS A 196 0.84 -17.34 -17.70
C HIS A 196 -0.34 -18.08 -17.06
N ALA A 197 -0.50 -19.37 -17.36
CA ALA A 197 -1.60 -20.19 -16.83
C ALA A 197 -1.60 -20.28 -15.28
N ASP A 198 -0.42 -20.20 -14.68
CA ASP A 198 -0.19 -20.25 -13.23
C ASP A 198 -0.01 -18.88 -12.57
N PHE A 199 -0.23 -17.78 -13.29
CA PHE A 199 -0.10 -16.44 -12.73
C PHE A 199 -1.04 -16.25 -11.52
N ASP A 200 -0.48 -15.81 -10.39
CA ASP A 200 -1.21 -15.48 -9.18
C ASP A 200 -0.94 -14.01 -8.84
N PRO A 201 -1.90 -13.09 -9.11
CA PRO A 201 -1.70 -11.66 -8.92
C PRO A 201 -1.35 -11.28 -7.48
N SER A 202 -1.96 -11.92 -6.49
CA SER A 202 -1.76 -11.60 -5.08
C SER A 202 -0.38 -12.06 -4.61
N ALA A 203 0.00 -13.29 -4.93
CA ALA A 203 1.33 -13.81 -4.61
C ALA A 203 2.43 -13.04 -5.37
N ALA A 204 2.19 -12.71 -6.65
CA ALA A 204 3.13 -11.95 -7.47
C ALA A 204 3.38 -10.54 -6.93
N ALA A 205 2.34 -9.83 -6.49
CA ALA A 205 2.47 -8.52 -5.88
C ALA A 205 3.34 -8.57 -4.61
N VAL A 206 3.09 -9.53 -3.72
CA VAL A 206 3.89 -9.70 -2.49
C VAL A 206 5.34 -10.09 -2.81
N ALA A 207 5.56 -10.98 -3.78
CA ALA A 207 6.89 -11.40 -4.20
C ALA A 207 7.67 -10.26 -4.84
N HIS A 208 7.00 -9.40 -5.61
CA HIS A 208 7.58 -8.20 -6.20
C HIS A 208 8.09 -7.23 -5.13
N THR A 209 7.25 -6.87 -4.15
CA THR A 209 7.65 -5.98 -3.04
C THR A 209 8.85 -6.52 -2.27
N ARG A 210 8.86 -7.82 -1.94
CA ARG A 210 10.00 -8.48 -1.29
C ARG A 210 11.27 -8.41 -2.13
N THR A 211 11.13 -8.59 -3.44
CA THR A 211 12.25 -8.51 -4.39
C THR A 211 12.80 -7.10 -4.48
N LEU A 212 11.93 -6.08 -4.55
CA LEU A 212 12.35 -4.67 -4.53
C LEU A 212 13.11 -4.31 -3.26
N SER A 213 12.55 -4.63 -2.08
CA SER A 213 13.24 -4.39 -0.80
C SER A 213 14.60 -5.06 -0.76
N PHE A 214 14.68 -6.29 -1.25
CA PHE A 214 15.93 -7.03 -1.29
C PHE A 214 16.95 -6.40 -2.25
N LEU A 215 16.58 -6.14 -3.50
CA LEU A 215 17.50 -5.61 -4.51
C LEU A 215 17.94 -4.18 -4.22
N LYS A 216 17.01 -3.28 -3.86
CA LYS A 216 17.35 -1.87 -3.55
C LYS A 216 18.39 -1.77 -2.45
N THR A 217 18.31 -2.62 -1.41
CA THR A 217 19.29 -2.61 -0.30
C THR A 217 20.65 -3.20 -0.66
N LYS A 218 20.76 -4.04 -1.69
CA LYS A 218 22.04 -4.64 -2.11
C LYS A 218 22.73 -3.84 -3.20
N ILE A 219 21.96 -3.29 -4.13
CA ILE A 219 22.47 -2.48 -5.24
C ILE A 219 22.72 -1.04 -4.79
N GLY A 220 21.91 -0.51 -3.88
CA GLY A 220 21.92 0.89 -3.47
C GLY A 220 20.92 1.77 -4.22
N GLY A 221 19.82 1.19 -4.74
CA GLY A 221 18.78 1.93 -5.45
C GLY A 221 18.04 1.09 -6.50
N PRO A 222 17.18 1.75 -7.32
CA PRO A 222 16.89 3.18 -7.27
C PRO A 222 15.94 3.52 -6.12
N PHE A 223 16.21 4.65 -5.47
CA PHE A 223 15.30 5.23 -4.47
C PHE A 223 14.53 6.39 -5.08
N PHE A 224 13.29 6.54 -4.64
CA PHE A 224 12.39 7.61 -5.04
C PHE A 224 11.67 8.11 -3.78
N ASP A 225 11.42 9.41 -3.72
CA ASP A 225 10.65 10.03 -2.66
C ASP A 225 9.15 9.76 -2.89
N LEU A 226 8.67 8.63 -2.37
CA LEU A 226 7.28 8.20 -2.57
C LEU A 226 6.28 9.24 -2.03
N GLU A 227 6.60 9.92 -0.93
CA GLU A 227 5.74 10.96 -0.37
C GLU A 227 5.63 12.13 -1.33
N ALA A 228 6.74 12.61 -1.89
CA ALA A 228 6.72 13.69 -2.87
C ALA A 228 5.95 13.31 -4.15
N ILE A 229 6.06 12.05 -4.61
CA ILE A 229 5.29 11.54 -5.75
C ILE A 229 3.79 11.57 -5.45
N TRP A 230 3.40 11.19 -4.23
CA TRP A 230 2.00 11.17 -3.82
C TRP A 230 1.43 12.57 -3.57
N ASP A 231 2.21 13.46 -2.96
CA ASP A 231 1.85 14.85 -2.75
C ASP A 231 1.71 15.59 -4.10
N GLU A 232 2.57 15.30 -5.10
CA GLU A 232 2.42 15.80 -6.47
C GLU A 232 1.11 15.31 -7.11
N HIS A 233 0.80 14.03 -6.97
CA HIS A 233 -0.42 13.43 -7.52
C HIS A 233 -1.68 14.11 -6.96
N THR A 234 -1.80 14.14 -5.63
CA THR A 234 -2.95 14.73 -4.94
C THR A 234 -3.06 16.24 -5.15
N TYR A 235 -1.93 16.95 -5.28
CA TYR A 235 -1.94 18.35 -5.69
C TYR A 235 -2.60 18.55 -7.06
N PHE A 236 -2.31 17.70 -8.05
CA PHE A 236 -2.95 17.81 -9.37
C PHE A 236 -4.43 17.44 -9.37
N GLU A 237 -4.86 16.53 -8.49
CA GLU A 237 -6.27 16.13 -8.37
C GLU A 237 -7.12 17.21 -7.68
N PHE A 238 -6.65 17.73 -6.55
CA PHE A 238 -7.47 18.57 -5.66
C PHE A 238 -7.11 20.06 -5.71
N GLY A 239 -5.83 20.39 -5.89
CA GLY A 239 -5.31 21.76 -5.92
C GLY A 239 -5.38 22.38 -7.31
N ASP A 240 -4.61 21.84 -8.25
CA ASP A 240 -4.56 22.31 -9.65
C ASP A 240 -5.77 21.85 -10.47
N ARG A 241 -6.42 20.75 -10.06
CA ARG A 241 -7.58 20.14 -10.71
C ARG A 241 -7.35 19.87 -12.22
N SER A 242 -6.19 19.30 -12.54
CA SER A 242 -5.75 19.02 -13.92
C SER A 242 -5.75 17.52 -14.22
N VAL A 243 -6.56 17.11 -15.20
CA VAL A 243 -6.64 15.71 -15.63
C VAL A 243 -5.33 15.26 -16.29
N ALA A 244 -4.77 16.08 -17.19
CA ALA A 244 -3.56 15.70 -17.93
C ALA A 244 -2.33 15.58 -17.03
N LYS A 245 -2.17 16.47 -16.04
CA LYS A 245 -1.07 16.40 -15.08
C LYS A 245 -1.23 15.23 -14.10
N THR A 246 -2.45 14.98 -13.61
CA THR A 246 -2.78 13.79 -12.80
C THR A 246 -2.45 12.51 -13.56
N MET A 247 -2.90 12.38 -14.81
CA MET A 247 -2.53 11.23 -15.66
C MET A 247 -1.02 11.21 -15.99
N GLY A 248 -0.36 12.36 -15.91
CA GLY A 248 1.07 12.53 -16.08
C GLY A 248 1.92 11.98 -14.93
N THR A 249 1.36 11.70 -13.75
CA THR A 249 2.03 11.07 -12.58
C THR A 249 1.77 9.56 -12.49
N MET A 250 1.06 9.00 -13.47
CA MET A 250 0.70 7.59 -13.52
C MET A 250 1.50 6.82 -14.58
N VAL A 251 1.62 5.50 -14.45
CA VAL A 251 2.27 4.61 -15.43
C VAL A 251 1.48 4.50 -16.76
N GLN A 252 1.95 3.62 -17.65
CA GLN A 252 1.30 3.33 -18.93
C GLN A 252 -0.08 2.66 -18.77
N GLU A 253 -0.22 1.72 -17.84
CA GLU A 253 -1.49 1.04 -17.54
C GLU A 253 -1.90 1.25 -16.06
N PRO A 254 -2.40 2.45 -15.69
CA PRO A 254 -2.80 2.73 -14.32
C PRO A 254 -4.17 2.15 -13.97
N TYR A 255 -4.43 2.01 -12.67
CA TYR A 255 -5.69 1.47 -12.14
C TYR A 255 -6.08 2.16 -10.84
N VAL A 256 -7.34 2.58 -10.73
CA VAL A 256 -7.93 3.12 -9.50
C VAL A 256 -9.24 2.40 -9.25
N ASN A 257 -9.48 2.00 -8.00
CA ASN A 257 -10.75 1.44 -7.57
C ASN A 257 -11.13 1.94 -6.18
N HIS A 258 -12.23 2.68 -6.14
CA HIS A 258 -12.97 3.01 -4.94
C HIS A 258 -13.82 1.80 -4.55
N VAL A 259 -13.32 0.99 -3.63
CA VAL A 259 -13.85 -0.36 -3.40
C VAL A 259 -15.34 -0.38 -3.02
N PRO A 260 -15.87 0.53 -2.16
CA PRO A 260 -17.28 0.50 -1.78
C PRO A 260 -18.26 0.77 -2.94
N THR A 261 -17.84 1.51 -3.97
CA THR A 261 -18.69 1.90 -5.10
C THR A 261 -18.28 1.28 -6.42
N MET A 262 -17.12 0.60 -6.47
CA MET A 262 -16.49 0.05 -7.68
C MET A 262 -16.27 1.12 -8.77
N THR A 263 -16.09 2.39 -8.36
CA THR A 263 -15.81 3.50 -9.30
C THR A 263 -14.32 3.69 -9.49
N GLY A 264 -13.92 4.27 -10.63
CA GLY A 264 -12.53 4.40 -11.03
C GLY A 264 -12.32 3.99 -12.48
N GLY A 265 -11.22 3.30 -12.77
CA GLY A 265 -10.91 2.89 -14.13
C GLY A 265 -9.63 2.07 -14.26
N ILE A 266 -9.51 1.39 -15.40
CA ILE A 266 -8.35 0.58 -15.79
C ILE A 266 -7.80 1.12 -17.11
N GLY A 267 -6.52 1.43 -17.13
CA GLY A 267 -5.82 2.00 -18.27
C GLY A 267 -6.06 3.51 -18.45
N ARG A 268 -5.16 4.18 -19.16
CA ARG A 268 -5.12 5.66 -19.24
C ARG A 268 -6.40 6.26 -19.80
N ALA A 269 -6.96 5.68 -20.86
CA ALA A 269 -8.14 6.24 -21.52
C ALA A 269 -9.37 6.23 -20.59
N ARG A 270 -9.63 5.12 -19.90
CA ARG A 270 -10.78 4.99 -18.99
C ARG A 270 -10.59 5.85 -17.74
N LEU A 271 -9.38 5.90 -17.19
CA LEU A 271 -9.09 6.76 -16.03
C LEU A 271 -9.15 8.25 -16.38
N SER A 272 -8.64 8.67 -17.54
CA SER A 272 -8.76 10.06 -17.98
C SER A 272 -10.23 10.48 -18.10
N ASN A 273 -11.07 9.62 -18.67
CA ASN A 273 -12.50 9.86 -18.76
C ASN A 273 -13.15 9.93 -17.37
N PHE A 274 -12.81 8.99 -16.49
CA PHE A 274 -13.31 8.99 -15.11
C PHE A 274 -12.93 10.26 -14.36
N TYR A 275 -11.65 10.67 -14.42
CA TYR A 275 -11.17 11.88 -13.77
C TYR A 275 -11.84 13.16 -14.28
N HIS A 276 -12.04 13.25 -15.59
CA HIS A 276 -12.68 14.40 -16.20
C HIS A 276 -14.18 14.51 -15.87
N HIS A 277 -14.90 13.40 -15.81
CA HIS A 277 -16.37 13.42 -15.72
C HIS A 277 -16.95 13.09 -14.34
N HIS A 278 -16.20 12.39 -13.49
CA HIS A 278 -16.74 11.77 -12.29
C HIS A 278 -15.91 12.00 -11.01
N PHE A 279 -14.75 12.64 -11.10
CA PHE A 279 -13.85 12.82 -9.94
C PHE A 279 -13.39 14.26 -9.74
N ILE A 280 -12.40 14.73 -10.50
CA ILE A 280 -11.65 15.98 -10.22
C ILE A 280 -12.59 17.19 -10.06
N PHE A 281 -13.60 17.30 -10.93
CA PHE A 281 -14.53 18.43 -10.93
C PHE A 281 -15.84 18.17 -10.14
N ASN A 282 -16.01 16.96 -9.61
CA ASN A 282 -17.23 16.56 -8.89
C ASN A 282 -17.06 16.69 -7.36
N ASN A 283 -15.85 16.98 -6.87
CA ASN A 283 -15.57 17.23 -5.46
C ASN A 283 -16.12 18.61 -5.01
N PRO A 284 -16.86 18.70 -3.89
CA PRO A 284 -17.27 19.97 -3.27
C PRO A 284 -16.12 20.96 -3.07
N ASP A 285 -16.43 22.25 -3.09
CA ASP A 285 -15.40 23.29 -2.98
C ASP A 285 -14.82 23.37 -1.55
N ASP A 286 -15.58 22.93 -0.54
CA ASP A 286 -15.13 22.81 0.85
C ASP A 286 -14.53 21.43 1.18
N THR A 287 -14.21 20.62 0.17
CA THR A 287 -13.53 19.34 0.34
C THR A 287 -12.22 19.54 1.09
N HIS A 288 -12.02 18.79 2.17
CA HIS A 288 -10.82 18.83 2.99
C HIS A 288 -10.37 17.42 3.36
N ILE A 289 -9.07 17.17 3.22
CA ILE A 289 -8.42 15.91 3.58
C ILE A 289 -7.57 16.15 4.83
N GLU A 290 -7.91 15.47 5.92
CA GLU A 290 -7.15 15.47 7.18
C GLU A 290 -6.39 14.14 7.30
N LEU A 291 -5.08 14.16 7.07
CA LEU A 291 -4.23 12.97 7.22
C LEU A 291 -4.13 12.57 8.71
N ILE A 292 -4.50 11.34 9.04
CA ILE A 292 -4.43 10.77 10.39
C ILE A 292 -3.15 9.99 10.58
N SER A 293 -2.85 9.08 9.65
CA SER A 293 -1.62 8.30 9.68
C SER A 293 -1.15 7.97 8.26
N ARG A 294 0.17 7.83 8.10
CA ARG A 294 0.81 7.45 6.84
C ARG A 294 1.83 6.34 7.08
N THR A 295 1.72 5.26 6.33
CA THR A 295 2.72 4.20 6.26
C THR A 295 3.39 4.21 4.89
N VAL A 296 4.71 4.37 4.87
CA VAL A 296 5.51 4.34 3.63
C VAL A 296 6.25 3.01 3.52
N GLY A 297 5.93 2.22 2.49
CA GLY A 297 6.64 1.00 2.11
C GLY A 297 7.73 1.26 1.07
N ILE A 298 8.29 0.19 0.51
CA ILE A 298 9.32 0.31 -0.55
C ILE A 298 8.75 0.73 -1.92
N ASP A 299 7.44 0.51 -2.11
CA ASP A 299 6.69 0.61 -3.36
C ASP A 299 5.26 1.11 -3.17
N ARG A 300 4.90 1.60 -1.97
CA ARG A 300 3.52 2.01 -1.67
C ARG A 300 3.42 2.98 -0.51
N ILE A 301 2.33 3.72 -0.49
CA ILE A 301 1.88 4.55 0.62
C ILE A 301 0.51 4.03 1.07
N ILE A 302 0.30 3.99 2.38
CA ILE A 302 -1.01 3.73 2.98
C ILE A 302 -1.35 4.95 3.82
N ASP A 303 -2.35 5.70 3.38
CA ASP A 303 -2.88 6.85 4.11
C ASP A 303 -4.19 6.48 4.78
N GLU A 304 -4.30 6.79 6.06
CA GLU A 304 -5.54 6.85 6.81
C GLU A 304 -5.88 8.32 7.00
N PHE A 305 -7.08 8.74 6.61
CA PHE A 305 -7.45 10.15 6.61
C PHE A 305 -8.96 10.36 6.81
N ILE A 306 -9.35 11.55 7.22
CA ILE A 306 -10.75 12.00 7.20
C ILE A 306 -10.99 12.83 5.95
N PHE A 307 -11.93 12.38 5.12
CA PHE A 307 -12.44 13.13 3.98
C PHE A 307 -13.69 13.91 4.40
N SER A 308 -13.60 15.24 4.45
CA SER A 308 -14.66 16.12 4.93
C SER A 308 -15.18 17.01 3.81
N PHE A 309 -16.50 17.22 3.77
CA PHE A 309 -17.15 18.07 2.76
C PHE A 309 -18.60 18.36 3.16
N THR A 310 -19.22 19.33 2.48
CA THR A 310 -20.68 19.50 2.47
C THR A 310 -21.25 18.84 1.21
N HIS A 311 -22.25 17.97 1.34
CA HIS A 311 -22.87 17.28 0.19
C HIS A 311 -23.85 18.19 -0.56
N ASP A 312 -23.31 19.21 -1.23
CA ASP A 312 -24.02 20.29 -1.94
C ASP A 312 -24.23 20.04 -3.44
N LYS A 313 -23.60 18.99 -3.98
CA LYS A 313 -23.76 18.47 -5.34
C LYS A 313 -23.58 16.96 -5.36
N VAL A 314 -23.91 16.35 -6.49
CA VAL A 314 -23.68 14.91 -6.72
C VAL A 314 -22.18 14.63 -6.73
N ILE A 315 -21.74 13.63 -5.98
CA ILE A 315 -20.35 13.16 -5.93
C ILE A 315 -20.33 11.72 -6.47
N ASP A 316 -20.21 11.58 -7.79
CA ASP A 316 -20.41 10.31 -8.51
C ASP A 316 -19.54 9.15 -7.99
N TRP A 317 -18.29 9.42 -7.65
CA TRP A 317 -17.34 8.39 -7.21
C TRP A 317 -17.63 7.88 -5.78
N LEU A 318 -18.22 8.74 -4.93
CA LEU A 318 -18.42 8.48 -3.50
C LEU A 318 -19.84 8.01 -3.17
N ILE A 319 -20.83 8.69 -3.73
CA ILE A 319 -22.25 8.36 -3.55
C ILE A 319 -23.01 8.52 -4.87
N PRO A 320 -22.81 7.59 -5.82
CA PRO A 320 -23.38 7.70 -7.16
C PRO A 320 -24.90 7.83 -7.11
N THR A 321 -25.46 8.64 -8.02
CA THR A 321 -26.90 8.85 -8.24
C THR A 321 -27.68 9.58 -7.15
N ILE A 322 -27.07 9.91 -6.01
CA ILE A 322 -27.74 10.61 -4.91
C ILE A 322 -27.56 12.12 -5.07
N PRO A 323 -28.67 12.90 -5.16
CA PRO A 323 -28.60 14.36 -5.20
C PRO A 323 -28.05 14.97 -3.91
N ALA A 324 -27.69 16.25 -3.99
CA ALA A 324 -27.27 17.05 -2.85
C ALA A 324 -28.23 16.93 -1.66
N THR A 325 -27.66 16.71 -0.48
CA THR A 325 -28.41 16.64 0.80
C THR A 325 -28.14 17.83 1.71
N ASN A 326 -27.09 18.61 1.40
CA ASN A 326 -26.54 19.71 2.20
C ASN A 326 -26.12 19.31 3.62
N GLN A 327 -25.95 18.03 3.89
CA GLN A 327 -25.37 17.55 5.14
C GLN A 327 -23.84 17.66 5.10
N ARG A 328 -23.24 17.99 6.23
CA ARG A 328 -21.79 17.89 6.41
C ARG A 328 -21.40 16.44 6.66
N VAL A 329 -20.31 16.02 6.04
CA VAL A 329 -19.74 14.69 6.16
C VAL A 329 -18.31 14.79 6.69
N ARG A 330 -17.94 13.88 7.58
CA ARG A 330 -16.56 13.57 7.98
C ARG A 330 -16.41 12.06 7.90
N LEU A 331 -15.80 11.58 6.82
CA LEU A 331 -15.76 10.16 6.49
C LEU A 331 -14.34 9.62 6.65
N PRO A 332 -14.11 8.65 7.56
CA PRO A 332 -12.85 7.93 7.62
C PRO A 332 -12.59 7.15 6.33
N MET A 333 -11.38 7.27 5.79
CA MET A 333 -10.95 6.58 4.59
C MET A 333 -9.55 6.00 4.76
N VAL A 334 -9.28 4.92 4.01
CA VAL A 334 -7.94 4.37 3.84
C VAL A 334 -7.64 4.26 2.35
N SER A 335 -6.54 4.86 1.89
CA SER A 335 -6.01 4.66 0.54
C SER A 335 -4.74 3.83 0.57
N ILE A 336 -4.68 2.80 -0.28
CA ILE A 336 -3.48 2.00 -0.55
C ILE A 336 -3.00 2.37 -1.95
N VAL A 337 -1.95 3.19 -2.00
CA VAL A 337 -1.38 3.76 -3.22
C VAL A 337 -0.09 3.01 -3.54
N ASN A 338 -0.03 2.33 -4.67
CA ASN A 338 1.17 1.65 -5.12
C ASN A 338 1.89 2.44 -6.22
N VAL A 339 3.21 2.49 -6.11
CA VAL A 339 4.13 3.24 -6.98
C VAL A 339 5.10 2.25 -7.63
N ARG A 340 5.38 2.46 -8.92
CA ARG A 340 6.51 1.84 -9.66
C ARG A 340 7.46 2.96 -10.04
N GLY A 341 8.68 2.90 -9.50
CA GLY A 341 9.66 3.97 -9.70
C GLY A 341 9.14 5.32 -9.23
N ASP A 342 8.85 6.22 -10.17
CA ASP A 342 8.38 7.58 -9.92
C ASP A 342 6.92 7.84 -10.30
N ARG A 343 6.11 6.78 -10.45
CA ARG A 343 4.73 6.87 -10.93
C ARG A 343 3.77 5.96 -10.20
N LEU A 344 2.54 6.42 -10.01
CA LEU A 344 1.44 5.59 -9.50
C LEU A 344 1.02 4.57 -10.55
N TYR A 345 0.80 3.33 -10.13
CA TYR A 345 0.21 2.30 -11.01
C TYR A 345 -1.11 1.75 -10.51
N HIS A 346 -1.37 1.85 -9.21
CA HIS A 346 -2.55 1.25 -8.61
C HIS A 346 -2.96 2.01 -7.35
N GLU A 347 -4.24 2.28 -7.19
CA GLU A 347 -4.82 2.77 -5.93
C GLU A 347 -6.11 2.01 -5.56
N HIS A 348 -6.20 1.60 -4.29
CA HIS A 348 -7.44 1.12 -3.68
C HIS A 348 -7.87 2.03 -2.53
N ILE A 349 -9.08 2.58 -2.62
CA ILE A 349 -9.64 3.46 -1.59
C ILE A 349 -10.81 2.76 -0.91
N TRP A 350 -10.79 2.76 0.43
CA TRP A 350 -11.80 2.15 1.28
C TRP A 350 -12.43 3.17 2.20
N TRP A 351 -13.73 2.99 2.45
CA TRP A 351 -14.49 3.66 3.50
C TRP A 351 -15.73 2.82 3.82
N ASP A 352 -16.46 3.17 4.88
CA ASP A 352 -17.75 2.56 5.17
C ASP A 352 -18.90 3.31 4.48
N GLN A 353 -19.51 2.68 3.47
CA GLN A 353 -20.67 3.24 2.77
C GLN A 353 -21.88 3.41 3.71
N GLY A 354 -22.02 2.53 4.72
CA GLY A 354 -23.07 2.65 5.73
C GLY A 354 -22.92 3.94 6.54
N GLY A 355 -21.72 4.21 7.03
CA GLY A 355 -21.39 5.42 7.77
C GLY A 355 -21.64 6.69 6.96
N LEU A 356 -21.30 6.69 5.66
CA LEU A 356 -21.64 7.78 4.75
C LEU A 356 -23.17 7.99 4.66
N LEU A 357 -23.94 6.94 4.38
CA LEU A 357 -25.41 7.03 4.30
C LEU A 357 -26.04 7.48 5.62
N ARG A 358 -25.47 7.08 6.76
CA ARG A 358 -25.91 7.54 8.09
C ARG A 358 -25.70 9.04 8.26
N GLN A 359 -24.51 9.56 7.93
CA GLN A 359 -24.20 10.99 8.04
C GLN A 359 -25.06 11.85 7.10
N LEU A 360 -25.46 11.29 5.94
CA LEU A 360 -26.37 11.96 5.00
C LEU A 360 -27.85 11.85 5.39
N GLY A 361 -28.19 11.17 6.49
CA GLY A 361 -29.58 10.97 6.92
C GLY A 361 -30.38 10.01 6.04
N LEU A 362 -29.69 9.16 5.26
CA LEU A 362 -30.29 8.24 4.29
C LEU A 362 -30.36 6.79 4.79
N LEU A 363 -29.71 6.47 5.91
CA LEU A 363 -29.77 5.16 6.55
C LEU A 363 -30.70 5.20 7.78
N PRO A 364 -31.83 4.47 7.78
CA PRO A 364 -32.69 4.35 8.95
C PRO A 364 -31.94 3.77 10.17
N GLU A 365 -32.31 4.19 11.37
CA GLU A 365 -31.72 3.64 12.60
C GLU A 365 -32.10 2.17 12.82
N TYR A 366 -33.30 1.79 12.38
CA TYR A 366 -33.82 0.43 12.46
C TYR A 366 -34.24 -0.06 11.08
N LEU A 367 -33.93 -1.32 10.78
CA LEU A 367 -34.38 -2.00 9.58
C LEU A 367 -35.19 -3.26 9.94
N PRO A 368 -36.10 -3.71 9.06
CA PRO A 368 -36.85 -4.94 9.27
C PRO A 368 -35.92 -6.15 9.46
N PHE A 369 -36.26 -7.00 10.41
CA PHE A 369 -35.61 -8.28 10.64
C PHE A 369 -36.58 -9.40 10.20
N PRO A 370 -36.38 -10.04 9.03
CA PRO A 370 -37.38 -10.93 8.44
C PRO A 370 -37.34 -12.37 8.98
N TYR A 371 -36.54 -12.64 10.01
CA TYR A 371 -36.33 -13.99 10.53
C TYR A 371 -36.97 -14.15 11.90
N SER A 372 -37.39 -15.37 12.21
CA SER A 372 -37.85 -15.75 13.54
C SER A 372 -36.74 -15.55 14.57
N VAL A 373 -37.09 -15.20 15.80
CA VAL A 373 -36.14 -14.89 16.87
C VAL A 373 -36.23 -15.97 17.93
N ALA A 374 -35.12 -16.64 18.26
CA ALA A 374 -35.07 -17.54 19.41
C ALA A 374 -34.87 -16.75 20.71
N ASP A 375 -35.58 -17.12 21.77
CA ASP A 375 -35.41 -16.54 23.10
C ASP A 375 -34.11 -17.04 23.76
N GLY A 376 -32.96 -16.49 23.37
CA GLY A 376 -31.65 -16.93 23.85
C GLY A 376 -31.24 -18.33 23.39
N ASP A 377 -30.12 -18.83 23.91
CA ASP A 377 -29.54 -20.11 23.50
C ASP A 377 -30.49 -21.29 23.77
N GLY A 378 -31.12 -21.80 22.71
CA GLY A 378 -32.06 -22.94 22.78
C GLY A 378 -33.47 -22.59 23.23
N GLY A 379 -33.84 -21.31 23.26
CA GLY A 379 -35.20 -20.86 23.58
C GLY A 379 -36.23 -21.16 22.51
N SER A 380 -37.51 -20.90 22.84
CA SER A 380 -38.61 -20.97 21.88
C SER A 380 -38.37 -20.03 20.70
N ILE A 381 -38.64 -20.53 19.50
CA ILE A 381 -38.68 -19.70 18.29
C ILE A 381 -39.94 -18.84 18.37
N ARG A 382 -39.73 -17.51 18.33
CA ARG A 382 -40.77 -16.51 18.33
C ARG A 382 -40.97 -15.97 16.92
N GLU A 383 -42.20 -16.03 16.45
CA GLU A 383 -42.69 -15.31 15.28
C GLU A 383 -43.25 -13.94 15.71
N PRO A 384 -43.25 -12.93 14.83
CA PRO A 384 -43.90 -11.68 15.13
C PRO A 384 -45.41 -11.91 15.31
N ALA A 385 -45.99 -11.24 16.31
CA ALA A 385 -47.44 -11.27 16.51
C ALA A 385 -48.19 -10.72 15.27
N GLU A 386 -49.44 -11.14 15.08
CA GLU A 386 -50.28 -10.68 13.96
C GLU A 386 -50.32 -9.14 13.87
N GLY A 387 -50.05 -8.59 12.68
CA GLY A 387 -49.98 -7.14 12.43
C GLY A 387 -48.71 -6.44 12.94
N LYS A 388 -47.70 -7.22 13.36
CA LYS A 388 -46.39 -6.72 13.79
C LYS A 388 -45.26 -7.30 12.96
N ARG A 389 -44.07 -6.71 13.12
CA ARG A 389 -42.83 -7.19 12.55
C ARG A 389 -41.68 -7.06 13.53
N PHE A 390 -40.59 -7.75 13.23
CA PHE A 390 -39.33 -7.53 13.90
C PHE A 390 -38.48 -6.48 13.21
N GLU A 391 -37.71 -5.76 14.01
CA GLU A 391 -36.70 -4.81 13.56
C GLU A 391 -35.42 -4.96 14.39
N TYR A 392 -34.29 -4.64 13.79
CA TYR A 392 -33.00 -4.56 14.46
C TYR A 392 -32.41 -3.16 14.30
N LYS A 393 -31.65 -2.72 15.29
CA LYS A 393 -30.88 -1.48 15.18
C LYS A 393 -29.71 -1.70 14.21
N VAL A 394 -29.58 -0.85 13.20
CA VAL A 394 -28.53 -0.97 12.19
C VAL A 394 -27.17 -0.69 12.84
N PRO A 395 -26.21 -1.64 12.83
CA PRO A 395 -24.93 -1.54 13.54
C PRO A 395 -23.93 -0.72 12.72
N VAL A 396 -24.23 0.56 12.52
CA VAL A 396 -23.46 1.51 11.70
C VAL A 396 -23.31 2.81 12.47
N MET A 397 -22.06 3.28 12.60
CA MET A 397 -21.71 4.57 13.21
C MET A 397 -21.81 5.70 12.20
N GLY A 398 -22.02 6.93 12.67
CA GLY A 398 -22.04 8.14 11.84
C GLY A 398 -20.73 8.90 11.92
N ILE A 399 -20.82 10.16 12.34
CA ILE A 399 -19.67 11.07 12.50
C ILE A 399 -18.73 10.63 13.63
N GLU A 400 -19.26 9.90 14.61
CA GLU A 400 -18.53 9.44 15.79
C GLU A 400 -17.37 8.51 15.43
N ALA A 401 -17.45 7.81 14.29
CA ALA A 401 -16.35 7.00 13.78
C ALA A 401 -15.12 7.85 13.41
N ALA A 402 -15.34 9.04 12.83
CA ALA A 402 -14.28 9.99 12.53
C ALA A 402 -13.72 10.63 13.80
N GLU A 403 -14.59 11.00 14.74
CA GLU A 403 -14.17 11.57 16.02
C GLU A 403 -13.28 10.59 16.80
N LYS A 404 -13.70 9.32 16.90
CA LYS A 404 -12.95 8.26 17.58
C LYS A 404 -11.61 7.95 16.92
N LEU A 405 -11.54 8.06 15.59
CA LEU A 405 -10.30 7.83 14.86
C LEU A 405 -9.29 8.96 15.08
N VAL A 406 -9.75 10.22 15.06
CA VAL A 406 -8.92 11.40 15.30
C VAL A 406 -8.45 11.48 16.75
N ASP A 407 -9.36 11.20 17.69
CA ASP A 407 -9.09 11.20 19.12
C ASP A 407 -9.64 9.91 19.74
N GLU A 408 -8.72 9.01 20.08
CA GLU A 408 -9.04 7.71 20.70
C GLU A 408 -9.78 7.83 22.04
N GLY A 409 -9.79 9.00 22.69
CA GLY A 409 -10.53 9.27 23.93
C GLY A 409 -11.95 9.83 23.74
N SER A 410 -12.33 10.22 22.52
CA SER A 410 -13.53 11.04 22.27
C SER A 410 -14.87 10.29 22.39
N VAL A 411 -14.92 9.03 21.94
CA VAL A 411 -16.13 8.20 21.91
C VAL A 411 -15.90 6.90 22.67
N GLU A 412 -16.83 6.47 23.52
CA GLU A 412 -16.69 5.23 24.28
C GLU A 412 -16.68 4.00 23.37
N SER A 413 -15.72 3.09 23.56
CA SER A 413 -15.65 1.83 22.83
C SER A 413 -16.76 0.88 23.27
N ASN A 414 -17.20 -0.01 22.37
CA ASN A 414 -18.18 -1.08 22.63
C ASN A 414 -19.64 -0.64 22.88
N GLY A 415 -20.00 0.63 22.70
CA GLY A 415 -21.38 1.11 22.91
C GLY A 415 -22.46 0.42 22.05
N MET A 416 -22.08 -0.21 20.94
CA MET A 416 -23.00 -1.01 20.12
C MET A 416 -23.24 -2.43 20.66
N ILE A 417 -22.34 -2.96 21.50
CA ILE A 417 -22.42 -4.32 22.03
C ILE A 417 -23.42 -4.35 23.19
N GLY A 418 -24.27 -5.37 23.22
CA GLY A 418 -25.24 -5.56 24.31
C GLY A 418 -26.45 -4.64 24.28
N GLY A 419 -26.67 -3.92 23.17
CA GLY A 419 -27.85 -3.09 22.96
C GLY A 419 -29.15 -3.89 22.86
N LEU A 420 -30.27 -3.18 22.69
CA LEU A 420 -31.57 -3.77 22.36
C LEU A 420 -31.39 -4.64 21.12
N GLY A 421 -31.58 -5.96 21.28
CA GLY A 421 -31.54 -6.91 20.17
C GLY A 421 -32.72 -6.69 19.20
N VAL A 422 -33.19 -7.77 18.59
CA VAL A 422 -34.36 -7.70 17.73
C VAL A 422 -35.61 -7.33 18.53
N ARG A 423 -36.26 -6.21 18.17
CA ARG A 423 -37.48 -5.72 18.83
C ARG A 423 -38.70 -5.98 17.95
N GLU A 424 -39.87 -6.07 18.58
CA GLU A 424 -41.15 -6.19 17.88
C GLU A 424 -41.86 -4.83 17.83
N VAL A 425 -42.30 -4.43 16.64
CA VAL A 425 -43.00 -3.16 16.39
C VAL A 425 -44.26 -3.40 15.56
N THR A 426 -45.26 -2.54 15.72
CA THR A 426 -46.48 -2.54 14.88
C THR A 426 -46.16 -2.02 13.48
N GLU A 427 -46.77 -2.59 12.44
CA GLU A 427 -46.48 -2.21 11.04
C GLU A 427 -46.66 -0.70 10.74
N ASP A 428 -47.59 -0.02 11.42
CA ASP A 428 -47.89 1.40 11.18
C ASP A 428 -46.88 2.39 11.80
N ASP A 429 -46.00 1.96 12.71
CA ASP A 429 -45.09 2.87 13.44
C ASP A 429 -43.92 3.38 12.56
N SER A 430 -43.76 2.83 11.35
CA SER A 430 -42.66 3.22 10.44
C SER A 430 -43.01 4.30 9.42
N ARG A 431 -44.19 4.94 9.48
CA ARG A 431 -44.44 6.15 8.67
C ARG A 431 -43.64 7.33 9.22
N LEU A 432 -42.36 7.34 8.86
CA LEU A 432 -41.54 8.53 8.64
C LEU A 432 -41.47 9.49 9.84
N ARG A 433 -40.83 9.08 10.94
CA ARG A 433 -40.09 10.06 11.75
C ARG A 433 -38.89 10.51 10.92
N HIS A 434 -39.10 11.40 9.95
CA HIS A 434 -38.00 12.20 9.40
C HIS A 434 -37.61 13.22 10.49
N PRO A 435 -36.39 13.14 11.05
CA PRO A 435 -35.92 14.19 11.95
C PRO A 435 -35.51 15.38 11.08
N LEU A 436 -36.46 16.24 10.73
CA LEU A 436 -36.19 17.61 10.28
C LEU A 436 -36.58 18.57 11.40
N THR A 437 -35.90 18.47 12.53
CA THR A 437 -35.80 19.57 13.48
C THR A 437 -34.33 19.66 13.89
N SER A 438 -33.52 20.35 13.09
CA SER A 438 -32.29 20.92 13.59
C SER A 438 -32.68 21.90 14.70
N SER A 439 -32.49 21.49 15.94
CA SER A 439 -32.50 22.41 17.07
C SER A 439 -31.40 23.42 16.83
N ARG A 440 -31.77 24.70 16.84
CA ARG A 440 -30.91 25.88 16.72
C ARG A 440 -29.73 25.96 17.71
N GLU A 441 -29.52 24.94 18.53
CA GLU A 441 -28.45 24.87 19.53
C GLU A 441 -27.14 24.30 18.95
N ASP A 442 -27.16 23.55 17.83
CA ASP A 442 -25.92 23.00 17.24
C ASP A 442 -25.15 24.04 16.40
N GLU A 443 -25.82 25.06 15.84
CA GLU A 443 -25.13 26.17 15.15
C GLU A 443 -24.31 27.05 16.12
N ASP A 444 -24.74 27.15 17.38
CA ASP A 444 -24.05 27.96 18.39
C ASP A 444 -22.82 27.26 19.00
N ARG A 445 -22.72 25.93 18.89
CA ARG A 445 -21.55 25.18 19.41
C ARG A 445 -20.38 25.20 18.44
N MET A 446 -20.62 25.27 17.13
CA MET A 446 -19.56 25.27 16.11
C MET A 446 -19.16 26.66 15.60
N SER A 447 -20.01 27.69 15.74
CA SER A 447 -19.64 29.08 15.39
C SER A 447 -18.59 29.70 16.32
N ARG A 448 -18.18 29.01 17.39
CA ARG A 448 -17.09 29.43 18.29
C ARG A 448 -15.72 28.85 17.96
N GLN A 449 -15.57 28.15 16.83
CA GLN A 449 -14.24 27.85 16.32
C GLN A 449 -13.73 29.08 15.58
N ASP A 450 -12.83 29.82 16.24
CA ASP A 450 -12.01 30.84 15.59
C ASP A 450 -11.39 30.23 14.30
N PRO A 451 -11.39 30.97 13.18
CA PRO A 451 -10.91 30.44 11.91
C PRO A 451 -9.47 29.93 12.07
N PRO A 452 -9.15 28.76 11.47
CA PRO A 452 -7.86 28.12 11.67
C PRO A 452 -6.75 29.07 11.25
N VAL A 453 -5.83 29.30 12.18
CA VAL A 453 -4.58 30.02 11.95
C VAL A 453 -3.85 29.26 10.84
N LEU A 454 -3.73 29.92 9.67
CA LEU A 454 -2.94 29.47 8.54
C LEU A 454 -1.49 29.19 8.98
N LEU A 455 -1.20 27.94 9.35
CA LEU A 455 0.15 27.43 9.53
C LEU A 455 0.61 26.91 8.17
N GLY A 456 1.45 27.68 7.47
CA GLY A 456 1.99 27.19 6.20
C GLY A 456 2.65 28.24 5.31
N GLY A 457 3.51 29.08 5.88
CA GLY A 457 4.38 29.94 5.11
C GLY A 457 5.58 30.31 5.97
N TYR A 458 6.59 29.43 6.00
CA TYR A 458 7.88 29.72 6.64
C TYR A 458 8.55 30.89 5.90
N VAL A 459 8.26 32.12 6.32
CA VAL A 459 9.05 33.29 5.96
C VAL A 459 9.99 33.57 7.13
N CYS A 460 11.27 33.30 6.90
CA CYS A 460 12.36 33.53 7.84
C CYS A 460 12.51 35.04 8.07
N GLY A 461 11.79 35.57 9.06
CA GLY A 461 11.82 36.98 9.45
C GLY A 461 12.35 37.14 10.86
N SER A 462 13.62 37.51 10.96
CA SER A 462 14.27 37.94 12.19
C SER A 462 13.68 39.27 12.69
N HIS A 463 13.05 39.30 13.86
CA HIS A 463 13.20 40.38 14.86
C HIS A 463 12.51 40.01 16.19
N PRO A 464 13.17 40.25 17.34
CA PRO A 464 12.62 39.90 18.65
C PRO A 464 11.78 41.08 19.19
N ALA A 465 10.60 40.78 19.70
CA ALA A 465 9.88 41.68 20.59
C ALA A 465 9.29 40.87 21.74
N GLU A 466 9.95 40.97 22.89
CA GLU A 466 9.53 40.46 24.18
C GLU A 466 8.12 40.97 24.53
N ARG A 467 7.19 40.06 24.79
CA ARG A 467 6.07 40.32 25.71
C ARG A 467 5.97 39.17 26.69
N GLN A 468 6.52 39.42 27.88
CA GLN A 468 6.34 38.60 29.07
C GLN A 468 4.87 38.69 29.52
N GLY A 469 4.13 37.61 29.32
CA GLY A 469 2.80 37.40 29.91
C GLY A 469 2.87 36.22 30.87
N LEU A 470 2.95 36.54 32.16
CA LEU A 470 2.93 35.59 33.27
C LEU A 470 1.60 34.81 33.29
N TYR A 471 1.63 33.52 32.96
CA TYR A 471 0.56 32.58 33.30
C TYR A 471 1.02 31.67 34.44
N HIS A 472 0.57 31.98 35.65
CA HIS A 472 0.52 31.06 36.77
C HIS A 472 -0.80 30.28 36.68
N GLY A 473 -0.71 28.96 36.49
CA GLY A 473 -1.86 28.05 36.54
C GLY A 473 -1.40 26.69 37.06
N ALA A 474 -1.94 26.29 38.20
CA ALA A 474 -1.43 25.24 39.08
C ALA A 474 -1.46 23.83 38.47
N ALA A 475 -0.35 23.11 38.64
CA ALA A 475 -0.23 21.68 38.36
C ALA A 475 -1.06 20.87 39.37
N GLY A 476 -2.18 20.30 38.91
CA GLY A 476 -2.91 19.26 39.60
C GLY A 476 -2.38 17.89 39.18
N ASN A 477 -1.59 17.25 40.05
CA ASN A 477 -1.18 15.85 39.90
C ASN A 477 -2.40 14.94 40.07
N GLY A 478 -2.90 14.38 38.97
CA GLY A 478 -3.88 13.29 38.96
C GLY A 478 -3.32 12.10 38.20
N LEU A 479 -2.58 11.23 38.89
CA LEU A 479 -2.19 9.91 38.39
C LEU A 479 -3.44 9.03 38.32
N LEU A 480 -3.99 8.85 37.11
CA LEU A 480 -5.03 7.86 36.82
C LEU A 480 -4.35 6.53 36.46
N GLU A 481 -4.11 5.69 37.47
CA GLU A 481 -3.78 4.27 37.26
C GLU A 481 -5.07 3.50 36.90
N GLY A 482 -5.39 3.43 35.60
CA GLY A 482 -6.43 2.56 35.07
C GLY A 482 -5.87 1.17 34.78
N THR A 483 -6.01 0.23 35.73
CA THR A 483 -5.71 -1.20 35.50
C THR A 483 -6.90 -1.86 34.80
N CYS A 484 -6.71 -2.26 33.55
CA CYS A 484 -7.68 -3.01 32.76
C CYS A 484 -7.78 -4.46 33.28
N ALA A 485 -8.83 -4.75 34.05
CA ALA A 485 -9.15 -6.10 34.49
C ALA A 485 -9.95 -6.84 33.40
N ILE A 486 -9.25 -7.69 32.65
CA ILE A 486 -9.87 -8.62 31.70
C ILE A 486 -10.58 -9.72 32.50
N GLY A 487 -11.89 -9.60 32.62
CA GLY A 487 -12.74 -10.57 33.31
C GLY A 487 -12.92 -11.86 32.49
N ASN A 488 -12.43 -12.97 33.03
CA ASN A 488 -12.67 -14.34 32.56
C ASN A 488 -14.15 -14.71 32.74
N HIS A 489 -14.95 -14.65 31.68
CA HIS A 489 -16.16 -15.45 31.54
C HIS A 489 -16.04 -16.34 30.30
N TRP A 490 -16.85 -17.40 30.23
CA TRP A 490 -16.86 -18.47 29.22
C TRP A 490 -16.06 -19.73 29.58
N ASN A 491 -16.60 -20.47 30.54
CA ASN A 491 -16.36 -21.91 30.65
C ASN A 491 -17.73 -22.60 30.72
N ARG A 492 -18.28 -23.03 29.57
CA ARG A 492 -19.48 -23.87 29.51
C ARG A 492 -19.28 -24.94 28.43
N GLN A 493 -19.04 -26.16 28.91
CA GLN A 493 -19.00 -27.39 28.11
C GLN A 493 -20.36 -27.61 27.45
N VAL A 494 -20.38 -27.67 26.12
CA VAL A 494 -21.53 -28.15 25.34
C VAL A 494 -21.19 -29.55 24.85
N ASN A 495 -21.79 -30.55 25.49
CA ASN A 495 -21.89 -31.92 24.99
C ASN A 495 -23.14 -32.02 24.12
N GLY A 496 -23.03 -32.54 22.90
CA GLY A 496 -24.21 -32.94 22.12
C GLY A 496 -24.03 -32.79 20.61
N ALA A 497 -23.96 -33.94 19.95
CA ALA A 497 -23.84 -34.17 18.52
C ALA A 497 -24.81 -33.35 17.65
N ASP A 498 -24.26 -32.66 16.64
CA ASP A 498 -24.66 -32.75 15.23
C ASP A 498 -23.68 -31.94 14.37
N ALA A 499 -22.55 -32.57 14.03
CA ALA A 499 -21.52 -31.99 13.19
C ALA A 499 -21.90 -32.06 11.71
N VAL A 500 -22.66 -31.08 11.23
CA VAL A 500 -22.78 -30.80 9.79
C VAL A 500 -21.48 -30.16 9.32
N ARG A 501 -20.71 -30.92 8.54
CA ARG A 501 -19.41 -30.57 7.97
C ARG A 501 -19.49 -29.34 7.06
N ALA A 502 -19.05 -28.19 7.56
CA ALA A 502 -18.51 -27.13 6.72
C ALA A 502 -16.97 -27.24 6.74
N PRO A 503 -16.28 -27.35 5.59
CA PRO A 503 -14.82 -27.33 5.55
C PRO A 503 -14.34 -25.90 5.85
N TYR A 504 -13.08 -25.75 6.25
CA TYR A 504 -12.42 -24.49 6.63
C TYR A 504 -12.67 -24.05 8.08
N LEU A 505 -12.03 -24.73 9.02
CA LEU A 505 -11.39 -24.10 10.19
C LEU A 505 -10.47 -25.15 10.83
N THR A 506 -9.24 -25.21 10.32
CA THR A 506 -8.16 -26.01 10.92
C THR A 506 -7.66 -25.30 12.17
N GLN A 507 -8.45 -25.32 13.25
CA GLN A 507 -7.92 -24.99 14.57
C GLN A 507 -7.08 -26.17 15.04
N ALA A 508 -5.77 -25.94 15.07
CA ALA A 508 -4.80 -26.83 15.67
C ALA A 508 -5.05 -26.92 17.18
N VAL A 509 -5.95 -27.84 17.57
CA VAL A 509 -6.11 -28.24 18.98
C VAL A 509 -4.97 -29.20 19.29
N ALA A 510 -3.83 -28.62 19.71
CA ALA A 510 -2.76 -29.37 20.33
C ALA A 510 -3.29 -29.95 21.66
N THR A 511 -3.57 -31.24 21.65
CA THR A 511 -4.04 -32.01 22.79
C THR A 511 -2.89 -32.13 23.78
N LEU A 512 -2.82 -31.23 24.76
CA LEU A 512 -1.87 -31.31 25.87
C LEU A 512 -2.33 -32.44 26.80
N ASN A 513 -1.56 -33.53 26.78
CA ASN A 513 -1.74 -34.68 27.65
C ASN A 513 -1.74 -34.24 29.12
N SER A 514 -2.83 -34.58 29.81
CA SER A 514 -3.12 -34.29 31.19
C SER A 514 -2.28 -35.17 32.12
N GLU A 515 -0.98 -34.88 32.32
CA GLU A 515 -0.23 -35.52 33.42
C GLU A 515 1.13 -34.86 33.73
N GLN A 516 1.22 -33.54 33.80
CA GLN A 516 2.32 -32.88 34.53
C GLN A 516 1.82 -31.66 35.31
N ARG A 517 1.18 -31.94 36.45
CA ARG A 517 1.07 -30.98 37.55
C ARG A 517 2.41 -30.97 38.29
N THR A 518 3.19 -29.90 38.17
CA THR A 518 3.87 -29.22 39.31
C THR A 518 4.77 -28.09 38.80
N SER A 519 4.67 -26.94 39.50
CA SER A 519 5.60 -25.80 39.57
C SER A 519 5.85 -24.94 38.31
N ASN A 520 5.35 -23.71 38.40
CA ASN A 520 5.87 -22.48 37.78
C ASN A 520 6.18 -22.53 36.27
N ALA A 521 5.13 -22.58 35.45
CA ALA A 521 5.23 -22.20 34.04
C ALA A 521 5.38 -20.68 33.92
N THR A 522 6.62 -20.22 34.06
CA THR A 522 7.06 -18.94 33.50
C THR A 522 6.82 -19.04 31.99
N LEU A 523 5.95 -18.18 31.46
CA LEU A 523 5.69 -18.05 30.03
C LEU A 523 7.01 -18.02 29.25
N GLU A 524 7.30 -19.08 28.50
CA GLU A 524 8.36 -19.08 27.50
C GLU A 524 8.01 -18.03 26.45
N GLN A 525 8.57 -16.84 26.61
CA GLN A 525 8.81 -15.89 25.53
C GLN A 525 9.76 -16.54 24.51
N SER A 526 9.24 -17.46 23.71
CA SER A 526 9.90 -17.96 22.51
C SER A 526 9.09 -17.45 21.30
N MET A 527 9.80 -16.87 20.34
CA MET A 527 9.32 -16.29 19.07
C MET A 527 9.05 -14.77 18.98
N LEU A 528 9.71 -13.94 19.80
CA LEU A 528 9.99 -12.56 19.39
C LEU A 528 11.50 -12.28 19.52
N PRO A 529 12.21 -11.97 18.41
CA PRO A 529 13.62 -11.62 18.47
C PRO A 529 13.82 -10.41 19.39
N SER A 530 14.55 -10.60 20.46
CA SER A 530 14.98 -9.59 21.43
C SER A 530 15.92 -8.58 20.76
N HIS A 531 15.38 -7.63 19.99
CA HIS A 531 16.04 -6.38 19.60
C HIS A 531 15.01 -5.30 19.28
N TRP A 532 14.11 -5.05 20.23
CA TRP A 532 13.29 -3.83 20.28
C TRP A 532 13.44 -3.23 21.67
N LEU A 533 14.62 -2.67 21.97
CA LEU A 533 14.86 -1.89 23.17
C LEU A 533 14.30 -0.48 22.92
N TYR A 534 13.02 -0.28 23.25
CA TYR A 534 12.37 1.02 23.25
C TYR A 534 12.90 1.84 24.44
N SER A 535 13.72 2.86 24.15
CA SER A 535 14.08 3.88 25.13
C SER A 535 12.92 4.89 25.24
N LEU A 536 11.95 4.60 26.12
CA LEU A 536 11.01 5.60 26.63
C LEU A 536 11.76 6.50 27.61
N GLN A 537 12.38 7.57 27.12
CA GLN A 537 12.84 8.65 27.99
C GLN A 537 11.88 9.83 27.92
N ASP A 538 11.20 9.97 29.04
CA ASP A 538 10.27 11.00 29.47
C ASP A 538 10.79 12.42 29.14
N SER A 539 10.01 13.19 28.38
CA SER A 539 10.22 14.63 28.21
C SER A 539 9.00 15.26 27.56
N ALA A 540 8.08 15.71 28.40
CA ALA A 540 6.97 16.59 28.07
C ALA A 540 7.41 17.76 27.18
N ARG A 541 7.03 17.72 25.89
CA ARG A 541 6.77 18.86 25.00
C ARG A 541 6.41 18.31 23.62
N ASN A 542 5.21 18.62 23.15
CA ASN A 542 4.69 18.37 21.80
C ASN A 542 5.72 18.60 20.70
N LYS A 543 6.48 17.57 20.36
CA LYS A 543 7.18 17.46 19.08
C LYS A 543 6.75 16.13 18.50
N LEU A 544 5.98 16.19 17.42
CA LEU A 544 5.70 15.03 16.57
C LEU A 544 7.02 14.28 16.36
N PHE A 545 7.09 13.04 16.82
CA PHE A 545 8.21 12.17 16.52
C PHE A 545 8.06 11.72 15.07
N ARG A 546 8.90 12.25 14.18
CA ARG A 546 9.05 11.68 12.84
C ARG A 546 9.80 10.37 12.99
N LEU A 547 9.09 9.25 12.84
CA LEU A 547 9.68 7.92 12.88
C LEU A 547 10.16 7.60 11.46
N ASP A 548 11.40 7.96 11.14
CA ASP A 548 11.98 7.62 9.84
C ASP A 548 12.26 6.11 9.79
N VAL A 549 11.45 5.37 9.04
CA VAL A 549 11.67 3.94 8.79
C VAL A 549 12.75 3.81 7.74
N PHE A 550 13.97 3.50 8.17
CA PHE A 550 15.09 3.30 7.25
C PHE A 550 14.86 2.07 6.36
N PRO A 551 15.06 2.16 5.04
CA PRO A 551 14.89 1.03 4.13
C PRO A 551 15.96 -0.07 4.33
N THR A 552 16.96 0.16 5.19
CA THR A 552 18.11 -0.70 5.38
C THR A 552 18.53 -0.77 6.85
N ARG A 553 19.06 -1.92 7.27
CA ARG A 553 19.67 -2.13 8.60
C ARG A 553 21.17 -1.77 8.61
N ASP A 554 21.75 -1.48 7.46
CA ASP A 554 23.16 -1.13 7.32
C ASP A 554 23.37 0.36 7.67
N PRO A 555 24.14 0.70 8.72
CA PRO A 555 24.36 2.09 9.13
C PRO A 555 24.98 2.96 8.05
N VAL A 556 25.84 2.39 7.19
CA VAL A 556 26.52 3.13 6.12
C VAL A 556 25.53 3.52 5.04
N LEU A 557 24.67 2.59 4.62
CA LEU A 557 23.63 2.87 3.64
C LEU A 557 22.55 3.82 4.19
N ALA A 558 22.28 3.79 5.50
CA ALA A 558 21.39 4.74 6.14
C ALA A 558 21.97 6.17 6.13
N ASP A 559 23.27 6.33 6.38
CA ASP A 559 23.96 7.63 6.30
C ASP A 559 24.07 8.15 4.86
N GLU A 560 24.35 7.28 3.88
CA GLU A 560 24.34 7.64 2.45
C GLU A 560 22.95 8.12 2.02
N TRP A 561 21.89 7.40 2.40
CA TRP A 561 20.50 7.78 2.12
C TRP A 561 20.13 9.13 2.77
N LEU A 562 20.53 9.37 4.02
CA LEU A 562 20.32 10.66 4.70
C LEU A 562 21.05 11.82 4.01
N ASN A 563 22.27 11.58 3.51
CA ASN A 563 23.03 12.61 2.80
C ASN A 563 22.39 12.94 1.45
N GLN A 564 21.87 11.94 0.74
CA GLN A 564 21.16 12.14 -0.52
C GLN A 564 19.91 13.03 -0.33
N ARG A 565 19.12 12.82 0.74
CA ARG A 565 17.98 13.72 1.06
C ARG A 565 18.42 15.15 1.38
N LYS A 566 19.54 15.33 2.09
CA LYS A 566 20.07 16.68 2.37
C LYS A 566 20.53 17.41 1.11
N GLU A 567 21.01 16.68 0.10
CA GLU A 567 21.37 17.28 -1.20
C GLU A 567 20.12 17.64 -2.01
N GLU A 568 19.12 16.75 -2.08
CA GLU A 568 17.83 17.03 -2.75
C GLU A 568 17.10 18.24 -2.13
N GLU A 569 17.11 18.37 -0.79
CA GLU A 569 16.55 19.54 -0.10
C GLU A 569 17.32 20.83 -0.41
N LYS A 570 18.66 20.76 -0.53
CA LYS A 570 19.50 21.91 -0.92
C LYS A 570 19.23 22.33 -2.37
N GLU A 571 19.03 21.39 -3.28
CA GLU A 571 18.67 21.70 -4.66
C GLU A 571 17.31 22.40 -4.74
N LYS A 572 16.28 21.87 -4.04
CA LYS A 572 14.96 22.52 -3.96
C LYS A 572 15.03 23.95 -3.38
N MET A 573 15.84 24.15 -2.34
CA MET A 573 16.07 25.48 -1.74
C MET A 573 16.85 26.42 -2.68
N GLY A 574 17.79 25.89 -3.47
CA GLY A 574 18.55 26.63 -4.47
C GLY A 574 17.71 27.06 -5.68
N GLU A 575 16.78 26.22 -6.13
CA GLU A 575 15.83 26.54 -7.20
C GLU A 575 14.82 27.62 -6.77
N SER A 576 14.31 27.52 -5.55
CA SER A 576 13.43 28.54 -4.96
C SER A 576 14.10 29.92 -4.90
N SER A 577 15.38 29.98 -4.51
CA SER A 577 16.12 31.24 -4.43
C SER A 577 16.48 31.84 -5.80
N LYS A 578 16.67 31.02 -6.84
CA LYS A 578 16.82 31.50 -8.23
C LYS A 578 15.52 32.08 -8.79
N GLY A 579 14.37 31.50 -8.46
CA GLY A 579 13.06 32.03 -8.84
C GLY A 579 12.84 33.45 -8.29
N ILE A 580 13.13 33.65 -7.01
CA ILE A 580 12.95 34.96 -6.33
C ILE A 580 13.89 36.03 -6.89
N GLN A 581 15.11 35.68 -7.31
CA GLN A 581 16.05 36.65 -7.90
C GLN A 581 15.64 37.08 -9.31
N SER A 582 14.93 36.24 -10.07
CA SER A 582 14.47 36.60 -11.42
C SER A 582 13.30 37.58 -11.42
N ASP A 583 12.43 37.52 -10.41
CA ASP A 583 11.27 38.42 -10.31
C ASP A 583 11.63 39.84 -9.84
N LEU A 584 12.77 40.01 -9.15
CA LEU A 584 13.19 41.32 -8.63
C LEU A 584 13.87 42.23 -9.68
N ASN A 585 14.18 41.73 -10.89
CA ASN A 585 14.91 42.51 -11.90
C ASN A 585 14.05 43.10 -13.03
N VAL A 586 12.72 42.98 -12.96
CA VAL A 586 11.80 43.56 -13.95
C VAL A 586 11.02 44.73 -13.33
N GLY A 587 11.68 45.87 -13.12
CA GLY A 587 10.99 47.04 -12.59
C GLY A 587 11.90 48.24 -12.36
N GLY A 588 12.44 48.83 -13.42
CA GLY A 588 13.30 49.99 -13.23
C GLY A 588 13.79 50.70 -14.48
N LYS A 589 12.93 50.96 -15.47
CA LYS A 589 13.21 52.00 -16.46
C LYS A 589 11.93 52.75 -16.83
N ASP A 590 12.09 54.05 -17.03
CA ASP A 590 11.16 55.02 -17.61
C ASP A 590 10.22 55.77 -16.64
N LYS A 591 10.84 56.60 -15.81
CA LYS A 591 10.32 57.92 -15.43
C LYS A 591 11.43 58.98 -15.50
N ALA A 592 11.55 59.63 -16.65
CA ALA A 592 12.02 61.00 -16.83
C ALA A 592 11.61 61.48 -18.23
#